data_AF-A0A2D9XUM3-F1
#
_entry.id   AF-A0A2D9XUM3-F1
#
_cell.length_a   1.000
_cell.length_b   1.000
_cell.length_c   1.000
_cell.angle_alpha   90.00
_cell.angle_beta   90.00
_cell.angle_gamma   90.00
#
_symmetry.space_group_name_H-M   'P 1'
#
loop_
_entity.id
_entity.type
_entity.pdbx_description
1 polymer ?
#
loop_
_entity_poly.entity_id
_entity_poly.type
_entity_poly.pdbx_seq_one_letter_code
_entity_poly.pdbx_strand_id
1 'polypeptide(L)'
;MIRFIVFISTISIIGVAITIATLNVGIIEIDLYFKKYSEPIPLFLFLSFLAGCFLTLLFFLSAYIKHKHENINLRKNMKIKEDEIDSLRKNPLREDH
;
A
#
# COMPACT_ATOMS: atom_id res chain seq x y z
N MET A 1 4.47 -7.35 17.66
CA MET A 1 5.18 -8.58 17.26
C MET A 1 4.93 -8.99 15.81
N ILE A 2 3.68 -9.16 15.34
CA ILE A 2 3.40 -9.62 13.96
C ILE A 2 4.09 -8.76 12.89
N ARG A 3 4.04 -7.43 12.99
CA ARG A 3 4.72 -6.53 12.03
C ARG A 3 6.24 -6.75 11.95
N PHE A 4 6.87 -7.04 13.09
CA PHE A 4 8.31 -7.30 13.17
C PHE A 4 8.65 -8.68 12.56
N ILE A 5 7.83 -9.69 12.84
CA ILE A 5 7.96 -11.03 12.24
C ILE A 5 7.81 -10.97 10.73
N VAL A 6 6.78 -10.27 10.23
CA VAL A 6 6.57 -10.06 8.80
C VAL A 6 7.78 -9.36 8.19
N PHE A 7 8.26 -8.28 8.80
CA PHE A 7 9.42 -7.54 8.31
C PHE A 7 10.69 -8.42 8.18
N ILE A 8 11.02 -9.18 9.23
CA ILE A 8 12.17 -10.10 9.22
C ILE A 8 11.98 -11.22 8.20
N SER A 9 10.77 -11.78 8.11
CA SER A 9 10.48 -12.82 7.12
C SER A 9 10.66 -12.30 5.69
N THR A 10 10.23 -11.07 5.40
CA THR A 10 10.39 -10.45 4.08
C THR A 10 11.87 -10.24 3.74
N ILE A 11 12.67 -9.72 4.68
CA ILE A 11 14.12 -9.54 4.48
C ILE A 11 14.79 -10.90 4.24
N SER A 12 14.42 -11.92 5.01
CA SER A 12 14.99 -13.27 4.87
C SER A 12 14.66 -13.87 3.49
N ILE A 13 13.42 -13.77 3.04
CA ILE A 13 12.99 -14.25 1.72
C ILE A 13 13.74 -13.52 0.60
N ILE A 14 13.87 -12.20 0.69
CA ILE A 14 14.63 -11.41 -0.29
C ILE A 14 16.10 -11.83 -0.31
N GLY A 15 16.73 -12.01 0.84
CA GLY A 15 18.12 -12.47 0.93
C GLY A 15 18.32 -13.83 0.26
N VAL A 16 17.45 -14.79 0.57
CA VAL A 16 17.48 -16.14 -0.04
C VAL A 16 17.28 -16.06 -1.56
N ALA A 17 16.31 -15.27 -2.03
CA ALA A 17 16.06 -15.10 -3.46
C ALA A 17 17.29 -14.53 -4.20
N ILE A 18 17.96 -13.52 -3.62
CA ILE A 18 19.18 -12.94 -4.18
C ILE A 18 20.30 -13.97 -4.21
N THR A 19 20.54 -14.70 -3.11
CA THR A 19 21.60 -15.72 -3.06
C THR A 19 21.38 -16.82 -4.10
N ILE A 20 20.15 -17.32 -4.25
CA ILE A 20 19.82 -18.32 -5.27
C ILE A 20 20.06 -17.73 -6.67
N ALA A 21 19.62 -16.50 -6.92
CA ALA A 21 19.81 -15.86 -8.21
C ALA A 21 21.31 -15.72 -8.57
N THR A 22 22.14 -15.25 -7.63
CA THR A 22 23.57 -15.04 -7.89
C THR A 22 24.35 -16.33 -8.02
N LEU A 23 23.94 -17.41 -7.34
CA LEU A 23 24.57 -18.72 -7.48
C LEU A 23 24.12 -19.45 -8.76
N ASN A 24 22.97 -19.07 -9.33
CA ASN A 24 22.39 -19.69 -10.51
C ASN A 24 22.29 -18.68 -11.67
N VAL A 25 23.43 -18.22 -12.16
CA VAL A 25 23.52 -17.28 -13.31
C VAL A 25 23.28 -17.99 -14.65
N GLY A 26 22.42 -19.01 -14.66
CA GLY A 26 21.99 -19.67 -15.89
C GLY A 26 21.28 -18.67 -16.81
N ILE A 27 21.42 -18.85 -18.10
CA ILE A 27 20.63 -18.11 -19.09
C ILE A 27 19.30 -18.87 -19.23
N ILE A 28 18.17 -18.16 -19.09
CA ILE A 28 16.84 -18.70 -19.33
C ILE A 28 16.24 -17.99 -20.54
N GLU A 29 15.62 -18.77 -21.42
CA GLU A 29 14.82 -18.26 -22.52
C GLU A 29 13.35 -18.13 -22.08
N ILE A 30 12.81 -16.92 -22.15
CA ILE A 30 11.40 -16.63 -21.94
C ILE A 30 10.78 -16.25 -23.29
N ASP A 31 9.81 -17.04 -23.73
CA ASP A 31 9.03 -16.77 -24.93
C ASP A 31 7.71 -16.07 -24.56
N LEU A 32 7.58 -14.80 -24.93
CA LEU A 32 6.37 -14.00 -24.70
C LEU A 32 5.42 -14.02 -25.91
N TYR A 33 5.49 -15.05 -26.75
CA TYR A 33 4.76 -15.22 -28.02
C TYR A 33 5.12 -14.21 -29.13
N PHE A 34 5.35 -12.94 -28.78
CA PHE A 34 5.74 -11.89 -29.72
C PHE A 34 7.24 -11.70 -29.83
N LYS A 35 7.97 -12.05 -28.75
CA LYS A 35 9.42 -11.91 -28.68
C LYS A 35 9.98 -12.85 -27.62
N LYS A 36 11.14 -13.42 -27.94
CA LYS A 36 11.93 -14.22 -27.01
C LYS A 36 13.02 -13.39 -26.37
N TYR A 37 13.22 -13.59 -25.07
CA TYR A 37 14.27 -12.95 -24.29
C TYR A 37 15.14 -14.05 -23.68
N SER A 38 16.45 -13.97 -23.88
CA SER A 38 17.41 -14.94 -23.36
C SER A 38 18.42 -14.20 -22.51
N GLU A 39 18.15 -14.16 -21.20
CA GLU A 39 18.90 -13.35 -20.23
C GLU A 39 19.14 -14.14 -18.93
N PRO A 40 20.06 -13.69 -18.06
CA PRO A 40 20.31 -14.35 -16.78
C PRO A 40 19.08 -14.34 -15.85
N ILE A 41 18.87 -15.42 -15.10
CA ILE A 41 17.80 -15.54 -14.08
C ILE A 41 17.70 -14.32 -13.15
N PRO A 42 18.82 -13.76 -12.62
CA PRO A 42 18.77 -12.58 -11.77
C PRO A 42 18.03 -11.39 -12.37
N LEU A 43 18.15 -11.17 -13.69
CA LEU A 43 17.53 -10.05 -14.37
C LEU A 43 16.00 -10.19 -14.34
N PHE A 44 15.50 -11.37 -14.68
CA PHE A 44 14.06 -11.64 -14.68
C PHE A 44 13.46 -11.58 -13.28
N LEU A 45 14.15 -12.13 -12.27
CA LEU A 45 13.72 -12.02 -10.87
C LEU A 45 13.67 -10.56 -10.41
N PHE A 46 14.65 -9.75 -10.77
CA PHE A 46 14.67 -8.32 -10.46
C PHE A 46 13.50 -7.58 -11.10
N LEU A 47 13.22 -7.85 -12.39
CA LEU A 47 12.06 -7.28 -13.10
C LEU A 47 10.73 -7.66 -12.45
N SER A 48 10.56 -8.93 -12.09
CA SER A 48 9.35 -9.41 -11.38
C SER A 48 9.20 -8.74 -10.02
N PHE A 49 10.29 -8.59 -9.26
CA PHE A 49 10.28 -7.89 -7.98
C PHE A 49 9.89 -6.41 -8.15
N LEU A 50 10.44 -5.74 -9.15
CA LEU A 50 10.16 -4.34 -9.45
C LEU A 50 8.70 -4.13 -9.86
N ALA A 51 8.14 -5.04 -10.67
CA ALA A 51 6.72 -5.05 -11.01
C ALA A 51 5.83 -5.25 -9.77
N GLY A 52 6.19 -6.16 -8.87
CA GLY A 52 5.48 -6.38 -7.61
C GLY A 52 5.51 -5.16 -6.69
N CYS A 53 6.66 -4.48 -6.58
CA CYS A 53 6.80 -3.24 -5.82
C CYS A 53 5.91 -2.13 -6.40
N PHE A 54 5.92 -1.97 -7.72
CA PHE A 54 5.09 -1.00 -8.41
C PHE A 54 3.59 -1.25 -8.17
N LEU A 55 3.16 -2.50 -8.29
CA LEU A 55 1.76 -2.88 -8.04
C LEU A 55 1.36 -2.60 -6.58
N THR A 56 2.23 -2.95 -5.63
CA THR A 56 2.01 -2.68 -4.20
C THR A 56 1.86 -1.18 -3.93
N LEU A 57 2.68 -0.35 -4.57
CA LEU A 57 2.61 1.10 -4.47
C LEU A 57 1.29 1.65 -5.01
N LEU A 58 0.79 1.12 -6.12
CA LEU A 58 -0.53 1.50 -6.66
C LEU A 58 -1.67 1.18 -5.68
N PHE A 59 -1.65 -0.02 -5.08
CA PHE A 59 -2.65 -0.39 -4.07
C PHE A 59 -2.57 0.50 -2.83
N PHE A 60 -1.35 0.77 -2.35
CA PHE A 60 -1.15 1.66 -1.21
C PHE A 60 -1.66 3.08 -1.49
N LEU A 61 -1.38 3.61 -2.69
CA LEU A 61 -1.82 4.95 -3.09
C LEU A 61 -3.36 5.03 -3.13
N SER A 62 -4.01 4.01 -3.70
CA SER A 62 -5.48 3.92 -3.72
C SER A 62 -6.08 3.93 -2.31
N ALA A 63 -5.56 3.10 -1.42
CA ALA A 63 -6.00 3.04 -0.02
C ALA A 63 -5.76 4.37 0.72
N TYR A 64 -4.61 5.00 0.49
CA TYR A 64 -4.27 6.29 1.08
C TYR A 64 -5.25 7.39 0.66
N ILE A 65 -5.57 7.48 -0.64
CA ILE A 65 -6.53 8.47 -1.15
C ILE A 65 -7.90 8.27 -0.50
N LYS A 66 -8.38 7.02 -0.41
CA LYS A 66 -9.64 6.68 0.25
C LYS A 66 -9.66 7.15 1.70
N HIS A 67 -8.65 6.78 2.49
CA HIS A 67 -8.56 7.16 3.90
C HIS A 67 -8.42 8.66 4.10
N LYS A 68 -7.68 9.35 3.23
CA LYS A 68 -7.58 10.82 3.25
C LYS A 68 -8.94 11.46 3.03
N HIS A 69 -9.72 10.97 2.06
CA HIS A 69 -11.06 11.47 1.79
C HIS A 69 -12.01 11.24 2.98
N GLU A 70 -12.02 10.03 3.54
CA GLU A 70 -12.80 9.69 4.74
C GLU A 70 -12.45 10.60 5.92
N ASN A 71 -11.17 10.85 6.18
CA ASN A 71 -10.72 11.72 7.27
C ASN A 71 -11.19 13.17 7.09
N ILE A 72 -11.14 13.69 5.85
CA ILE A 72 -11.66 15.04 5.55
C ILE A 72 -13.17 15.12 5.86
N ASN A 73 -13.95 14.11 5.43
CA ASN A 73 -15.39 14.09 5.66
C ASN A 73 -15.72 13.96 7.15
N LEU A 74 -15.01 13.10 7.88
CA LEU A 74 -15.18 12.95 9.33
C LEU A 74 -14.89 14.26 10.07
N ARG A 75 -13.82 14.97 9.69
CA ARG A 75 -13.49 16.29 10.27
C ARG A 75 -14.56 17.33 10.00
N LYS A 76 -15.12 17.37 8.78
CA LYS A 76 -16.22 18.27 8.43
C LYS A 76 -17.46 17.98 9.28
N ASN A 77 -17.85 16.71 9.38
CA ASN A 77 -19.02 16.29 10.15
C ASN A 77 -18.86 16.59 11.65
N MET A 78 -17.68 16.34 12.21
CA MET A 78 -17.36 16.69 13.60
C MET A 78 -17.54 18.19 13.85
N LYS A 79 -16.98 19.03 12.97
CA LYS A 79 -17.10 20.48 13.09
C LYS A 79 -18.56 20.95 13.03
N ILE A 80 -19.35 20.43 12.09
CA ILE A 80 -20.79 20.76 11.99
C ILE A 80 -21.52 20.39 13.28
N LYS A 81 -21.24 19.22 13.86
CA LYS A 81 -21.86 18.77 15.11
C LYS A 81 -21.44 19.62 16.31
N GLU A 82 -20.18 20.03 16.37
CA GLU A 82 -19.68 20.97 17.38
C GLU A 82 -20.40 22.32 17.27
N ASP A 83 -20.51 22.87 16.05
CA ASP A 83 -21.19 24.14 15.78
C ASP A 83 -22.69 24.06 16.14
N GLU A 84 -23.37 22.93 15.88
CA GLU A 84 -24.76 22.67 16.29
C GLU A 84 -24.92 22.67 17.82
N ILE A 85 -24.04 21.98 18.55
CA ILE A 85 -24.05 21.93 20.02
C ILE A 85 -23.80 23.32 20.61
N ASP A 86 -22.83 24.06 20.07
CA ASP A 86 -22.54 25.41 20.52
C ASP A 86 -23.68 26.39 20.23
N SER A 87 -24.38 26.21 19.11
CA SER A 87 -25.61 26.95 18.80
C SER A 87 -26.71 26.67 19.83
N LEU A 88 -26.96 25.39 20.15
CA LEU A 88 -27.94 24.98 21.16
C LEU A 88 -27.59 25.48 22.57
N ARG A 89 -26.30 25.52 22.91
CA ARG A 89 -25.82 26.07 24.20
C ARG A 89 -26.04 27.58 24.30
N LYS A 90 -25.90 28.31 23.20
CA LYS A 90 -26.07 29.79 23.15
C LYS A 90 -27.53 30.22 23.12
N ASN A 91 -28.41 29.38 22.58
CA ASN A 91 -29.85 29.59 22.59
C ASN A 91 -30.53 28.37 23.25
N PRO A 92 -30.43 28.23 24.59
CA PRO A 92 -31.07 27.12 25.29
C PRO A 92 -32.55 27.16 24.93
N LEU A 93 -33.07 26.03 24.45
CA LEU A 93 -34.45 25.87 24.01
C LEU A 93 -35.36 26.62 25.00
N ARG A 94 -36.00 27.70 24.52
CA ARG A 94 -37.15 28.26 25.20
C ARG A 94 -38.22 27.18 25.14
N GLU A 95 -38.34 26.44 26.24
CA GLU A 95 -39.55 25.72 26.57
C GLU A 95 -40.63 26.79 26.80
N ASP A 96 -41.19 27.29 25.69
CA ASP A 96 -42.45 28.01 25.70
C ASP A 96 -43.53 26.93 25.77
N HIS A 97 -43.79 26.38 26.96
CA HIS A 97 -45.07 25.83 27.46
C HIS A 97 -44.98 25.47 28.94
#